data_AF-A0A0G1YL87-F1
#
_entry.id   AF-A0A0G1YL87-F1
#
_cell.length_a   1.000
_cell.length_b   1.000
_cell.length_c   1.000
_cell.angle_alpha   90.00
_cell.angle_beta   90.00
_cell.angle_gamma   90.00
#
_symmetry.space_group_name_H-M   'P 1'
#
loop_
_entity.id
_entity.type
_entity.pdbx_description
1 polymer ?
#
loop_
_entity_poly.entity_id
_entity_poly.type
_entity_poly.pdbx_seq_one_letter_code
_entity_poly.pdbx_strand_id
1 'polypeptide(L)'
;MNILPPMMTVWYHVVRKYLGDAVDVVIFDSSGTLDPAAFPGARVQKFLNLYAATKSDIFLRKIAKNRRIAWICDDDMFPVSAEMLKVLEREFAIKKTAAVSFRPRGWWHLEIHGESFEPISSYCTAFNRKILVEQENLSLRPAHGNTHPSHIGKPPGRYDTCDKANESLLKRGYRCVVVPEEERERYLTGFSGVSGAVMMLQYFKSPEQVLQYYENAPEENWSGNMLHGTLAALLSVAIVQELYTALKGTTYPLPSLPPREEIEKLIEIHRKDMRPDQRKHDAMIRTAEKKLKAAL
;
A
#
# COMPACT_ATOMS: atom_id res chain seq x y z
N MET A 1 0.03 -4.25 6.61
CA MET A 1 -0.99 -4.34 7.71
C MET A 1 -2.23 -4.97 7.10
N ASN A 2 -2.84 -6.03 7.64
CA ASN A 2 -3.83 -6.80 6.88
C ASN A 2 -5.28 -6.64 7.29
N ILE A 3 -6.18 -6.48 6.33
CA ILE A 3 -7.64 -6.61 6.52
C ILE A 3 -8.30 -7.64 5.61
N LEU A 4 -7.56 -8.21 4.66
CA LEU A 4 -8.02 -9.21 3.69
C LEU A 4 -7.10 -10.44 3.76
N PRO A 5 -7.49 -11.52 4.48
CA PRO A 5 -6.65 -12.70 4.65
C PRO A 5 -6.00 -13.29 3.39
N PRO A 6 -6.72 -13.50 2.27
CA PRO A 6 -6.09 -14.07 1.08
C PRO A 6 -5.00 -13.16 0.51
N MET A 7 -5.13 -11.84 0.67
CA MET A 7 -4.09 -10.89 0.26
C MET A 7 -2.82 -11.05 1.08
N MET A 8 -2.92 -11.26 2.38
CA MET A 8 -1.73 -11.47 3.21
C MET A 8 -1.04 -12.80 2.89
N THR A 9 -1.79 -13.85 2.56
CA THR A 9 -1.21 -15.12 2.09
C THR A 9 -0.40 -14.92 0.81
N VAL A 10 -0.96 -14.22 -0.19
CA VAL A 10 -0.25 -13.91 -1.44
C VAL A 10 0.96 -13.01 -1.17
N TRP A 11 0.78 -11.96 -0.36
CA TRP A 11 1.83 -11.02 0.00
C TRP A 11 3.00 -11.73 0.67
N TYR A 12 2.71 -12.61 1.62
CA TYR A 12 3.71 -13.38 2.33
C TYR A 12 4.49 -14.30 1.39
N HIS A 13 3.82 -15.01 0.49
CA HIS A 13 4.48 -15.85 -0.52
C HIS A 13 5.49 -15.03 -1.34
N VAL A 14 5.07 -13.88 -1.84
CA VAL A 14 5.91 -12.98 -2.66
C VAL A 14 7.10 -12.47 -1.85
N VAL A 15 6.88 -12.01 -0.62
CA VAL A 15 7.96 -11.56 0.29
C VAL A 15 8.97 -12.66 0.55
N ARG A 16 8.51 -13.88 0.83
CA ARG A 16 9.40 -15.02 1.06
C ARG A 16 10.18 -15.43 -0.18
N LYS A 17 9.58 -15.35 -1.37
CA LYS A 17 10.24 -15.63 -2.65
C LYS A 17 11.35 -14.64 -2.97
N TYR A 18 11.11 -13.34 -2.79
CA TYR A 18 12.05 -12.30 -3.24
C TYR A 18 12.96 -11.73 -2.16
N LEU A 19 12.50 -11.67 -0.91
CA LEU A 19 13.28 -11.10 0.20
C LEU A 19 13.81 -12.18 1.15
N GLY A 20 13.12 -13.33 1.23
CA GLY A 20 13.57 -14.49 2.00
C GLY A 20 13.90 -14.16 3.46
N ASP A 21 14.99 -14.72 3.96
CA ASP A 21 15.48 -14.53 5.34
C ASP A 21 16.32 -13.27 5.54
N ALA A 22 16.51 -12.46 4.50
CA ALA A 22 17.18 -11.17 4.65
C ALA A 22 16.33 -10.14 5.45
N VAL A 23 15.04 -10.43 5.67
CA VAL A 23 14.11 -9.58 6.40
C VAL A 23 13.36 -10.37 7.48
N ASP A 24 13.20 -9.77 8.66
CA ASP A 24 12.21 -10.27 9.63
C ASP A 24 10.83 -9.75 9.25
N VAL A 25 9.85 -10.64 9.19
CA VAL A 25 8.48 -10.28 8.81
C VAL A 25 7.60 -10.15 10.04
N VAL A 26 6.93 -9.01 10.20
CA VAL A 26 5.88 -8.79 11.20
C VAL A 26 4.58 -8.48 10.49
N ILE A 27 3.56 -9.28 10.74
CA ILE A 27 2.22 -9.13 10.17
C ILE A 27 1.30 -8.61 11.27
N PHE A 28 0.75 -7.42 11.07
CA PHE A 28 -0.41 -6.97 11.84
C PHE A 28 -1.67 -7.51 11.21
N ASP A 29 -2.25 -8.51 11.86
CA ASP A 29 -3.53 -9.11 11.50
C ASP A 29 -4.68 -8.23 12.04
N SER A 30 -5.22 -7.38 11.18
CA SER A 30 -6.40 -6.56 11.46
C SER A 30 -7.71 -7.16 10.94
N SER A 31 -7.69 -8.36 10.34
CA SER A 31 -8.92 -9.15 10.14
C SER A 31 -9.23 -10.01 11.37
N GLY A 32 -8.20 -10.39 12.14
CA GLY A 32 -8.30 -11.21 13.35
C GLY A 32 -8.42 -12.72 13.08
N THR A 33 -8.30 -13.11 11.81
CA THR A 33 -8.61 -14.45 11.30
C THR A 33 -7.41 -15.16 10.66
N LEU A 34 -6.21 -14.56 10.68
CA LEU A 34 -5.03 -15.25 10.17
C LEU A 34 -4.62 -16.38 11.12
N ASP A 35 -4.27 -17.52 10.55
CA ASP A 35 -3.59 -18.61 11.26
C ASP A 35 -2.08 -18.37 11.22
N PRO A 36 -1.41 -18.09 12.36
CA PRO A 36 0.04 -17.89 12.40
C PRO A 36 0.85 -19.07 11.84
N ALA A 37 0.35 -20.31 11.93
CA ALA A 37 1.04 -21.48 11.40
C ALA A 37 1.18 -21.45 9.87
N ALA A 38 0.29 -20.72 9.17
CA ALA A 38 0.38 -20.52 7.73
C ALA A 38 1.48 -19.53 7.30
N PHE A 39 2.16 -18.87 8.25
CA PHE A 39 3.18 -17.84 8.01
C PHE A 39 4.51 -18.19 8.72
N PRO A 40 5.16 -19.32 8.39
CA PRO A 40 6.34 -19.81 9.11
C PRO A 40 7.53 -18.86 8.99
N GLY A 41 8.03 -18.35 10.12
CA GLY A 41 9.12 -17.36 10.17
C GLY A 41 8.65 -15.91 10.28
N ALA A 42 7.35 -15.64 10.07
CA ALA A 42 6.77 -14.35 10.38
C ALA A 42 6.22 -14.30 11.81
N ARG A 43 6.24 -13.11 12.40
CA ARG A 43 5.47 -12.81 13.61
C ARG A 43 4.10 -12.27 13.24
N VAL A 44 3.07 -13.09 13.40
CA VAL A 44 1.66 -12.65 13.22
C VAL A 44 1.12 -12.14 14.55
N GLN A 45 0.63 -10.89 14.56
CA GLN A 45 0.06 -10.25 15.74
C GLN A 45 -1.33 -9.71 15.41
N LYS A 46 -2.35 -10.22 16.12
CA LYS A 46 -3.69 -9.65 16.09
C LYS A 46 -3.63 -8.19 16.56
N PHE A 47 -4.24 -7.31 15.79
CA PHE A 47 -4.19 -5.88 16.04
C PHE A 47 -5.46 -5.21 15.53
N LEU A 48 -6.11 -4.37 16.34
CA LEU A 48 -7.30 -3.64 15.91
C LEU A 48 -7.03 -2.84 14.62
N ASN A 49 -8.03 -2.74 13.75
CA ASN A 49 -7.91 -1.93 12.54
C ASN A 49 -7.92 -0.42 12.84
N LEU A 50 -6.86 0.06 13.48
CA LEU A 50 -6.60 1.47 13.76
C LEU A 50 -5.92 2.14 12.56
N TYR A 51 -5.80 3.46 12.62
CA TYR A 51 -5.09 4.25 11.61
C TYR A 51 -3.66 3.72 11.36
N ALA A 52 -3.22 3.71 10.09
CA ALA A 52 -1.94 3.14 9.67
C ALA A 52 -0.74 3.70 10.45
N ALA A 53 -0.76 5.01 10.74
CA ALA A 53 0.25 5.67 11.56
C ALA A 53 0.40 5.06 12.96
N THR A 54 -0.72 4.71 13.63
CA THR A 54 -0.68 4.14 14.99
C THR A 54 0.03 2.79 15.00
N LYS A 55 -0.30 1.94 14.02
CA LYS A 55 0.32 0.62 13.84
C LYS A 55 1.81 0.77 13.53
N SER A 56 2.13 1.69 12.62
CA SER A 56 3.51 2.00 12.21
C SER A 56 4.37 2.55 13.36
N ASP A 57 3.86 3.48 14.16
CA ASP A 57 4.56 4.02 15.33
C ASP A 57 4.83 2.92 16.37
N ILE A 58 3.86 2.02 16.60
CA ILE A 58 4.05 0.86 17.52
C ILE A 58 5.11 -0.09 16.98
N PHE A 59 5.07 -0.41 15.69
CA PHE A 59 6.09 -1.24 15.06
C PHE A 59 7.48 -0.65 15.25
N LEU A 60 7.66 0.62 14.87
CA LEU A 60 8.95 1.32 14.97
C LEU A 60 9.46 1.43 16.41
N ARG A 61 8.58 1.77 17.37
CA ARG A 61 9.01 2.10 18.73
C ARG A 61 9.12 0.87 19.64
N LYS A 62 8.31 -0.16 19.41
CA LYS A 62 8.18 -1.30 20.35
C LYS A 62 8.63 -2.64 19.76
N ILE A 63 8.43 -2.88 18.47
CA ILE A 63 8.66 -4.19 17.86
C ILE A 63 10.03 -4.24 17.19
N ALA A 64 10.31 -3.29 16.29
CA ALA A 64 11.59 -3.17 15.58
C ALA A 64 12.70 -2.54 16.44
N LYS A 65 12.54 -2.49 17.78
CA LYS A 65 13.42 -1.74 18.68
C LYS A 65 14.90 -2.13 18.59
N ASN A 66 15.18 -3.40 18.26
CA ASN A 66 16.53 -3.96 18.14
C ASN A 66 17.07 -3.95 16.69
N ARG A 67 16.36 -3.34 15.74
CA ARG A 67 16.78 -3.24 14.34
C ARG A 67 17.14 -1.80 13.99
N ARG A 68 18.22 -1.64 13.22
CA ARG A 68 18.64 -0.32 12.70
C ARG A 68 17.66 0.20 11.66
N ILE A 69 17.25 -0.67 10.75
CA ILE A 69 16.32 -0.37 9.67
C ILE A 69 14.98 -1.03 9.97
N ALA A 70 13.90 -0.26 9.84
CA ALA A 70 12.55 -0.74 9.98
C ALA A 70 11.77 -0.39 8.72
N TRP A 71 11.15 -1.39 8.09
CA TRP A 71 10.47 -1.25 6.81
C TRP A 71 8.96 -1.41 6.99
N ILE A 72 8.22 -0.37 6.63
CA ILE A 72 6.77 -0.38 6.62
C ILE A 72 6.31 -0.63 5.19
N CYS A 73 5.41 -1.60 5.02
CA CYS A 73 4.80 -1.95 3.75
C CYS A 73 3.31 -2.23 3.97
N ASP A 74 2.46 -1.61 3.15
CA ASP A 74 1.03 -1.91 3.09
C ASP A 74 0.79 -3.27 2.46
N ASP A 75 -0.33 -3.91 2.79
CA ASP A 75 -0.64 -5.27 2.37
C ASP A 75 -1.05 -5.37 0.89
N ASP A 76 -1.30 -4.23 0.23
CA ASP A 76 -1.53 -4.12 -1.21
C ASP A 76 -0.25 -3.77 -2.00
N MET A 77 0.91 -3.68 -1.34
CA MET A 77 2.23 -3.41 -1.95
C MET A 77 3.14 -4.64 -1.89
N PHE A 78 3.47 -5.21 -3.04
CA PHE A 78 4.16 -6.49 -3.19
C PHE A 78 5.60 -6.31 -3.69
N PRO A 79 6.63 -6.67 -2.90
CA PRO A 79 8.03 -6.61 -3.31
C PRO A 79 8.34 -7.79 -4.24
N VAL A 80 8.45 -7.52 -5.53
CA VAL A 80 8.63 -8.51 -6.61
C VAL A 80 10.07 -8.58 -7.12
N SER A 81 11.04 -8.09 -6.35
CA SER A 81 12.47 -8.22 -6.67
C SER A 81 13.36 -8.15 -5.43
N ALA A 82 14.40 -8.99 -5.40
CA ALA A 82 15.45 -8.95 -4.38
C ALA A 82 16.34 -7.70 -4.47
N GLU A 83 16.35 -7.00 -5.62
CA GLU A 83 17.14 -5.79 -5.84
C GLU A 83 16.76 -4.65 -4.87
N MET A 84 15.55 -4.69 -4.29
CA MET A 84 15.15 -3.75 -3.23
C MET A 84 16.13 -3.76 -2.07
N LEU A 85 16.66 -4.94 -1.70
CA LEU A 85 17.62 -5.07 -0.60
C LEU A 85 18.93 -4.34 -0.93
N LYS A 86 19.43 -4.46 -2.16
CA LYS A 86 20.64 -3.75 -2.60
C LYS A 86 20.45 -2.24 -2.60
N VAL A 87 19.25 -1.77 -2.98
CA VAL A 87 18.91 -0.34 -2.86
C VAL A 87 18.93 0.08 -1.40
N LEU A 88 18.29 -0.67 -0.50
CA LEU A 88 18.30 -0.35 0.93
C LEU A 88 19.72 -0.32 1.51
N GLU A 89 20.57 -1.30 1.17
CA GLU A 89 21.97 -1.35 1.57
C GLU A 89 22.76 -0.14 1.07
N ARG A 90 22.67 0.15 -0.23
CA ARG A 90 23.31 1.30 -0.89
C ARG A 90 22.92 2.61 -0.22
N GLU A 91 21.62 2.84 -0.05
CA GLU A 91 21.12 4.11 0.45
C GLU A 91 21.38 4.30 1.95
N PHE A 92 21.27 3.25 2.76
CA PHE A 92 21.55 3.32 4.20
C PHE A 92 23.03 3.16 4.58
N ALA A 93 23.93 2.97 3.62
CA ALA A 93 25.36 3.15 3.81
C ALA A 93 25.72 4.64 4.05
N ILE A 94 24.90 5.56 3.51
CA ILE A 94 25.06 6.99 3.76
C ILE A 94 24.49 7.34 5.14
N LYS A 95 25.36 7.83 6.05
CA LYS A 95 25.05 8.05 7.48
C LYS A 95 23.82 8.94 7.73
N LYS A 96 23.56 9.91 6.86
CA LYS A 96 22.43 10.85 6.98
C LYS A 96 21.14 10.36 6.31
N THR A 97 21.11 9.17 5.71
CA THR A 97 19.88 8.63 5.13
C THR A 97 18.92 8.22 6.25
N ALA A 98 17.82 8.95 6.36
CA ALA A 98 16.76 8.74 7.34
C ALA A 98 15.65 7.83 6.81
N ALA A 99 15.37 7.88 5.51
CA ALA A 99 14.33 7.06 4.89
C ALA A 99 14.64 6.74 3.42
N VAL A 100 14.08 5.62 2.93
CA VAL A 100 14.10 5.18 1.54
C VAL A 100 12.69 4.72 1.17
N SER A 101 12.06 5.34 0.17
CA SER A 101 10.70 5.01 -0.27
C SER A 101 10.68 4.40 -1.67
N PHE A 102 9.94 3.30 -1.78
CA PHE A 102 9.61 2.64 -3.04
C PHE A 102 8.21 3.02 -3.55
N ARG A 103 7.46 3.85 -2.80
CA ARG A 103 6.11 4.27 -3.21
C ARG A 103 5.80 5.68 -2.66
N PRO A 104 6.48 6.73 -3.16
CA PRO A 104 6.18 8.13 -2.82
C PRO A 104 4.76 8.53 -3.26
N ARG A 105 4.32 9.72 -2.82
CA ARG A 105 3.08 10.35 -3.29
C ARG A 105 3.38 11.28 -4.47
N GLY A 106 2.88 10.96 -5.67
CA GLY A 106 3.11 11.77 -6.87
C GLY A 106 2.14 12.95 -7.09
N TRP A 107 1.13 13.15 -6.24
CA TRP A 107 0.07 14.14 -6.47
C TRP A 107 0.34 15.52 -5.82
N TRP A 108 1.39 15.63 -5.02
CA TRP A 108 1.87 16.87 -4.39
C TRP A 108 3.35 16.73 -4.00
N HIS A 109 4.02 17.83 -3.67
CA HIS A 109 5.43 17.85 -3.30
C HIS A 109 5.69 18.75 -2.10
N LEU A 110 6.81 18.54 -1.42
CA LEU A 110 7.32 19.38 -0.35
C LEU A 110 8.21 20.48 -0.95
N GLU A 111 7.93 21.73 -0.62
CA GLU A 111 8.79 22.88 -0.93
C GLU A 111 9.58 23.29 0.32
N ILE A 112 10.88 23.06 0.30
CA ILE A 112 11.77 23.28 1.44
C ILE A 112 13.00 24.05 0.96
N HIS A 113 13.19 25.27 1.47
CA HIS A 113 14.33 26.12 1.12
C HIS A 113 14.54 26.37 -0.38
N GLY A 114 13.45 26.39 -1.17
CA GLY A 114 13.49 26.59 -2.62
C GLY A 114 13.75 25.32 -3.42
N GLU A 115 13.83 24.17 -2.76
CA GLU A 115 13.93 22.86 -3.40
C GLU A 115 12.63 22.07 -3.25
N SER A 116 12.32 21.30 -4.30
CA SER A 116 11.12 20.48 -4.40
C SER A 116 11.42 19.01 -4.12
N PHE A 117 10.66 18.38 -3.24
CA PHE A 117 10.86 16.97 -2.86
C PHE A 117 9.55 16.17 -2.95
N GLU A 118 9.65 14.96 -3.50
CA GLU A 118 8.54 14.00 -3.43
C GLU A 118 8.32 13.52 -1.98
N PRO A 119 7.08 13.55 -1.46
CA PRO A 119 6.76 13.00 -0.15
C PRO A 119 6.94 11.48 -0.15
N ILE A 120 7.71 10.98 0.81
CA ILE A 120 8.10 9.56 0.86
C ILE A 120 6.93 8.60 1.12
N SER A 121 5.81 9.07 1.67
CA SER A 121 4.65 8.25 2.05
C SER A 121 4.97 7.14 3.08
N SER A 122 3.94 6.35 3.43
CA SER A 122 4.05 5.14 4.26
C SER A 122 3.73 3.83 3.55
N TYR A 123 3.46 3.84 2.23
CA TYR A 123 3.00 2.64 1.51
C TYR A 123 4.06 1.54 1.42
N CYS A 124 5.31 1.92 1.17
CA CYS A 124 6.46 1.01 1.13
C CYS A 124 7.74 1.80 1.40
N THR A 125 8.01 2.07 2.68
CA THR A 125 9.07 2.99 3.11
C THR A 125 9.90 2.37 4.23
N ALA A 126 11.20 2.31 4.03
CA ALA A 126 12.16 1.91 5.03
C ALA A 126 12.72 3.12 5.77
N PHE A 127 12.88 3.01 7.08
CA PHE A 127 13.37 4.07 7.95
C PHE A 127 14.62 3.63 8.68
N ASN A 128 15.59 4.54 8.79
CA ASN A 128 16.63 4.44 9.79
C ASN A 128 16.02 4.78 11.16
N ARG A 129 15.74 3.73 11.94
CA ARG A 129 15.01 3.82 13.20
C ARG A 129 15.75 4.67 14.23
N LYS A 130 17.08 4.64 14.21
CA LYS A 130 17.91 5.46 15.10
C LYS A 130 17.66 6.94 14.85
N ILE A 131 17.68 7.38 13.59
CA ILE A 131 17.40 8.77 13.24
C ILE A 131 15.96 9.13 13.60
N LEU A 132 14.98 8.44 13.00
CA LEU A 132 13.58 8.81 13.11
C LEU A 132 13.07 8.79 14.57
N VAL A 133 13.41 7.75 15.33
CA VAL A 133 12.81 7.48 16.65
C VAL A 133 13.71 7.92 17.81
N GLU A 134 15.00 7.57 17.80
CA GLU A 134 15.87 7.83 18.97
C GLU A 134 16.42 9.25 18.98
N GLN A 135 16.87 9.74 17.83
CA GLN A 135 17.50 11.06 17.73
C GLN A 135 16.45 12.15 17.58
N GLU A 136 15.57 12.00 16.59
CA GLU A 136 14.63 13.05 16.21
C GLU A 136 13.27 12.93 16.89
N ASN A 137 12.98 11.75 17.46
CA ASN A 137 11.72 11.40 18.15
C ASN A 137 10.46 11.81 17.37
N LEU A 138 10.46 11.62 16.06
CA LEU A 138 9.34 12.01 15.19
C LEU A 138 8.21 10.98 15.26
N SER A 139 6.97 11.44 15.04
CA SER A 139 5.78 10.58 14.92
C SER A 139 5.35 10.48 13.46
N LEU A 140 4.84 9.32 13.08
CA LEU A 140 4.27 9.11 11.75
C LEU A 140 2.80 9.57 11.64
N ARG A 141 2.22 10.15 12.70
CA ARG A 141 0.82 10.59 12.71
C ARG A 141 0.57 11.67 11.64
N PRO A 142 -0.61 11.65 10.99
CA PRO A 142 -1.07 12.77 10.19
C PRO A 142 -1.05 14.06 10.99
N ALA A 143 -0.86 15.18 10.30
CA ALA A 143 -0.86 16.50 10.90
C ALA A 143 -1.65 17.49 10.03
N HIS A 144 -2.29 18.47 10.64
CA HIS A 144 -2.92 19.56 9.90
C HIS A 144 -1.88 20.61 9.46
N GLY A 145 -2.31 21.55 8.61
CA GLY A 145 -1.47 22.68 8.20
C GLY A 145 -0.47 22.32 7.11
N ASN A 146 -0.84 21.43 6.19
CA ASN A 146 -0.04 21.21 4.99
C ASN A 146 -0.30 22.33 3.99
N THR A 147 0.66 23.24 3.87
CA THR A 147 0.63 24.42 2.99
C THR A 147 1.43 24.22 1.71
N HIS A 148 1.95 23.01 1.48
CA HIS A 148 2.74 22.71 0.29
C HIS A 148 1.86 22.64 -0.96
N PRO A 149 2.40 22.99 -2.15
CA PRO A 149 1.66 22.94 -3.40
C PRO A 149 1.25 21.53 -3.81
N SER A 150 0.23 21.43 -4.66
CA SER A 150 -0.26 20.18 -5.24
C SER A 150 -0.30 20.25 -6.77
N HIS A 151 -0.06 19.12 -7.43
CA HIS A 151 -0.17 18.97 -8.88
C HIS A 151 -1.62 18.83 -9.37
N ILE A 152 -2.57 18.57 -8.46
CA ILE A 152 -3.99 18.35 -8.81
C ILE A 152 -4.87 19.58 -8.56
N GLY A 153 -4.25 20.76 -8.41
CA GLY A 153 -4.96 22.04 -8.30
C GLY A 153 -5.72 22.25 -6.99
N LYS A 154 -5.53 21.38 -5.99
CA LYS A 154 -6.11 21.52 -4.65
C LYS A 154 -5.01 21.34 -3.61
N PRO A 155 -4.79 22.32 -2.70
CA PRO A 155 -3.80 22.16 -1.66
C PRO A 155 -4.17 20.96 -0.77
N PRO A 156 -3.19 20.17 -0.33
CA PRO A 156 -3.42 18.98 0.47
C PRO A 156 -4.14 19.29 1.80
N GLY A 157 -3.82 20.43 2.44
CA GLY A 157 -4.39 20.89 3.70
C GLY A 157 -3.99 20.07 4.94
N ARG A 158 -3.77 18.77 4.77
CA ARG A 158 -3.34 17.82 5.79
C ARG A 158 -2.15 17.00 5.28
N TYR A 159 -1.18 16.76 6.15
CA TYR A 159 -0.15 15.74 5.97
C TYR A 159 -0.75 14.37 6.26
N ASP A 160 -0.58 13.41 5.37
CA ASP A 160 -0.97 12.03 5.67
C ASP A 160 0.14 11.35 6.49
N THR A 161 -0.01 10.06 6.76
CA THR A 161 0.95 9.23 7.49
C THR A 161 2.36 9.44 6.97
N CYS A 162 3.30 9.70 7.88
CA CYS A 162 4.72 9.95 7.63
C CYS A 162 5.08 11.32 7.01
N ASP A 163 4.20 11.98 6.26
CA ASP A 163 4.58 13.13 5.44
C ASP A 163 5.14 14.31 6.27
N LYS A 164 4.60 14.56 7.48
CA LYS A 164 5.14 15.61 8.36
C LYS A 164 6.51 15.27 8.95
N ALA A 165 6.74 13.99 9.25
CA ALA A 165 8.05 13.52 9.70
C ALA A 165 9.07 13.64 8.58
N ASN A 166 8.68 13.32 7.34
CA ASN A 166 9.52 13.50 6.15
C ASN A 166 9.96 14.95 5.96
N GLU A 167 9.02 15.90 6.01
CA GLU A 167 9.35 17.33 5.95
C GLU A 167 10.32 17.74 7.07
N SER A 168 10.08 17.26 8.29
CA SER A 168 10.94 17.57 9.45
C SER A 168 12.36 17.03 9.29
N LEU A 169 12.51 15.82 8.73
CA LEU A 169 13.82 15.23 8.45
C LEU A 169 14.57 16.01 7.38
N LEU A 170 13.91 16.37 6.28
CA LEU A 170 14.50 17.15 5.19
C LEU A 170 14.97 18.54 5.69
N LYS A 171 14.13 19.25 6.45
CA LYS A 171 14.49 20.54 7.08
C LYS A 171 15.68 20.46 8.03
N ARG A 172 15.94 19.29 8.62
CA ARG A 172 17.10 19.03 9.50
C ARG A 172 18.34 18.55 8.72
N GLY A 173 18.28 18.53 7.39
CA GLY A 173 19.39 18.14 6.52
C GLY A 173 19.65 16.63 6.48
N TYR A 174 18.65 15.82 6.84
CA TYR A 174 18.68 14.38 6.58
C TYR A 174 18.30 14.08 5.13
N ARG A 175 18.76 12.94 4.65
CA ARG A 175 18.43 12.44 3.32
C ARG A 175 17.22 11.51 3.39
N CYS A 176 16.17 11.86 2.66
CA CYS A 176 15.00 11.02 2.45
C CYS A 176 14.96 10.65 0.97
N VAL A 177 15.30 9.40 0.66
CA VAL A 177 15.45 8.93 -0.72
C VAL A 177 14.11 8.48 -1.25
N VAL A 178 13.74 8.97 -2.43
CA VAL A 178 12.72 8.37 -3.27
C VAL A 178 13.44 7.60 -4.36
N VAL A 179 13.18 6.30 -4.44
CA VAL A 179 13.81 5.43 -5.45
C VAL A 179 13.31 5.87 -6.84
N PRO A 180 14.15 5.89 -7.89
CA PRO A 180 13.71 6.28 -9.24
C PRO A 180 12.53 5.44 -9.73
N GLU A 181 11.62 6.05 -10.51
CA GLU A 181 10.40 5.38 -10.97
C GLU A 181 10.70 4.09 -11.76
N GLU A 182 11.66 4.12 -12.68
CA GLU A 182 12.11 2.94 -13.45
C GLU A 182 12.60 1.78 -12.57
N GLU A 183 13.23 2.10 -11.43
CA GLU A 183 13.63 1.09 -10.44
C GLU A 183 12.41 0.58 -9.67
N ARG A 184 11.57 1.49 -9.16
CA ARG A 184 10.37 1.16 -8.39
C ARG A 184 9.42 0.25 -9.17
N GLU A 185 9.18 0.54 -10.45
CA GLU A 185 8.29 -0.27 -11.28
C GLU A 185 8.81 -1.70 -11.48
N ARG A 186 10.13 -1.91 -11.46
CA ARG A 186 10.71 -3.26 -11.57
C ARG A 186 10.64 -4.03 -10.27
N TYR A 187 10.73 -3.33 -9.13
CA TYR A 187 10.91 -3.99 -7.84
C TYR A 187 9.65 -4.11 -7.00
N LEU A 188 8.70 -3.20 -7.19
CA LEU A 188 7.47 -3.14 -6.44
C LEU A 188 6.29 -3.15 -7.41
N THR A 189 5.24 -3.90 -7.05
CA THR A 189 3.95 -3.81 -7.70
C THR A 189 2.85 -3.73 -6.65
N GLY A 190 1.65 -3.32 -7.02
CA GLY A 190 0.59 -3.26 -6.04
C GLY A 190 -0.76 -2.90 -6.61
N PHE A 191 -1.75 -3.03 -5.74
CA PHE A 191 -3.10 -2.53 -5.96
C PHE A 191 -3.25 -1.21 -5.22
N SER A 192 -4.35 -0.48 -5.41
CA SER A 192 -4.56 0.78 -4.68
C SER A 192 -6.01 0.89 -4.25
N GLY A 193 -6.22 1.34 -3.01
CA GLY A 193 -7.56 1.56 -2.47
C GLY A 193 -8.31 0.28 -2.09
N VAL A 194 -7.60 -0.84 -1.91
CA VAL A 194 -8.22 -2.16 -1.64
C VAL A 194 -9.11 -2.15 -0.41
N SER A 195 -8.81 -1.32 0.60
CA SER A 195 -9.59 -1.27 1.83
C SER A 195 -11.06 -0.86 1.63
N GLY A 196 -11.35 0.02 0.65
CA GLY A 196 -12.72 0.41 0.35
C GLY A 196 -13.55 -0.78 -0.14
N ALA A 197 -13.00 -1.57 -1.06
CA ALA A 197 -13.64 -2.79 -1.55
C ALA A 197 -13.83 -3.83 -0.43
N VAL A 198 -12.83 -4.05 0.43
CA VAL A 198 -12.94 -5.00 1.55
C VAL A 198 -14.06 -4.59 2.51
N MET A 199 -14.20 -3.31 2.82
CA MET A 199 -15.31 -2.81 3.64
C MET A 199 -16.67 -3.04 2.98
N MET A 200 -16.78 -2.84 1.67
CA MET A 200 -18.02 -3.16 0.92
C MET A 200 -18.36 -4.65 0.99
N LEU A 201 -17.38 -5.53 0.83
CA LEU A 201 -17.58 -6.98 0.92
C LEU A 201 -18.03 -7.41 2.33
N GLN A 202 -17.66 -6.69 3.38
CA GLN A 202 -18.15 -6.95 4.74
C GLN A 202 -19.55 -6.38 4.99
N TYR A 203 -19.87 -5.26 4.35
CA TYR A 203 -21.16 -4.59 4.46
C TYR A 203 -22.26 -5.39 3.75
N PHE A 204 -22.06 -5.72 2.48
CA PHE A 204 -22.99 -6.50 1.67
C PHE A 204 -22.92 -7.99 1.99
N LYS A 205 -24.03 -8.70 1.78
CA LYS A 205 -24.18 -10.13 2.09
C LYS A 205 -24.09 -11.03 0.88
N SER A 206 -24.30 -10.50 -0.32
CA SER A 206 -24.24 -11.26 -1.56
C SER A 206 -23.62 -10.48 -2.71
N PRO A 207 -23.13 -11.17 -3.75
CA PRO A 207 -22.62 -10.55 -4.97
C PRO A 207 -23.62 -9.60 -5.64
N GLU A 208 -24.90 -9.98 -5.65
CA GLU A 208 -25.97 -9.22 -6.30
C GLU A 208 -26.15 -7.86 -5.64
N GLN A 209 -26.04 -7.78 -4.31
CA GLN A 209 -26.12 -6.50 -3.59
C GLN A 209 -24.94 -5.58 -3.93
N VAL A 210 -23.74 -6.14 -4.13
CA VAL A 210 -22.57 -5.37 -4.56
C VAL A 210 -22.76 -4.86 -5.97
N LEU A 211 -23.24 -5.70 -6.90
CA LEU A 211 -23.50 -5.30 -8.29
C LEU A 211 -24.58 -4.20 -8.35
N GLN A 212 -25.69 -4.39 -7.64
CA GLN A 212 -26.78 -3.39 -7.55
C GLN A 212 -26.30 -2.04 -7.03
N TYR A 213 -25.32 -1.99 -6.13
CA TYR A 213 -24.75 -0.72 -5.66
C TYR A 213 -24.11 0.09 -6.80
N TYR A 214 -23.43 -0.58 -7.74
CA TYR A 214 -22.83 0.07 -8.90
C TYR A 214 -23.86 0.36 -9.98
N GLU A 215 -24.72 -0.60 -10.31
CA GLU A 215 -25.72 -0.47 -11.38
C GLU A 215 -26.73 0.65 -11.11
N ASN A 216 -27.05 0.92 -9.83
CA ASN A 216 -27.98 1.98 -9.45
C ASN A 216 -27.29 3.33 -9.17
N ALA A 217 -25.98 3.44 -9.39
CA ALA A 217 -25.26 4.68 -9.15
C ALA A 217 -25.55 5.72 -10.26
N PRO A 218 -25.91 6.97 -9.91
CA PRO A 218 -26.09 8.05 -10.88
C PRO A 218 -24.86 8.28 -11.77
N GLU A 219 -25.07 8.61 -13.05
CA GLU A 219 -24.00 8.81 -14.05
C GLU A 219 -22.96 9.84 -13.57
N GLU A 220 -23.40 10.92 -12.92
CA GLU A 220 -22.53 11.98 -12.41
C GLU A 220 -21.49 11.48 -11.39
N ASN A 221 -21.79 10.40 -10.66
CA ASN A 221 -20.90 9.83 -9.65
C ASN A 221 -19.73 9.04 -10.25
N TRP A 222 -19.85 8.58 -11.50
CA TRP A 222 -18.79 7.84 -12.20
C TRP A 222 -17.61 8.72 -12.58
N SER A 223 -17.85 10.02 -12.77
CA SER A 223 -16.78 11.01 -12.96
C SER A 223 -15.93 11.25 -11.70
N GLY A 224 -16.41 10.79 -10.53
CA GLY A 224 -15.76 10.91 -9.23
C GLY A 224 -14.75 9.78 -8.93
N ASN A 225 -13.91 9.98 -7.91
CA ASN A 225 -12.88 9.00 -7.54
C ASN A 225 -13.41 7.76 -6.82
N MET A 226 -14.47 7.92 -6.03
CA MET A 226 -14.91 6.89 -5.10
C MET A 226 -15.43 5.65 -5.83
N LEU A 227 -16.43 5.82 -6.71
CA LEU A 227 -17.12 4.70 -7.35
C LEU A 227 -16.19 3.89 -8.26
N HIS A 228 -15.43 4.57 -9.13
CA HIS A 228 -14.39 3.94 -9.94
C HIS A 228 -13.33 3.26 -9.07
N GLY A 229 -12.84 3.96 -8.04
CA GLY A 229 -11.78 3.45 -7.16
C GLY A 229 -12.20 2.17 -6.43
N THR A 230 -13.44 2.11 -5.92
CA THR A 230 -13.94 0.91 -5.25
C THR A 230 -14.22 -0.24 -6.22
N LEU A 231 -14.69 0.04 -7.45
CA LEU A 231 -14.88 -0.99 -8.47
C LEU A 231 -13.55 -1.60 -8.93
N ALA A 232 -12.55 -0.75 -9.19
CA ALA A 232 -11.19 -1.18 -9.53
C ALA A 232 -10.53 -1.97 -8.38
N ALA A 233 -10.79 -1.55 -7.14
CA ALA A 233 -10.37 -2.30 -5.95
C ALA A 233 -11.06 -3.67 -5.84
N LEU A 234 -12.34 -3.81 -6.21
CA LEU A 234 -13.02 -5.12 -6.26
C LEU A 234 -12.39 -6.05 -7.29
N LEU A 235 -12.02 -5.54 -8.48
CA LEU A 235 -11.26 -6.31 -9.47
C LEU A 235 -9.93 -6.79 -8.88
N SER A 236 -9.24 -5.93 -8.13
CA SER A 236 -8.01 -6.30 -7.42
C SER A 236 -8.24 -7.43 -6.41
N VAL A 237 -9.35 -7.39 -5.65
CA VAL A 237 -9.73 -8.46 -4.71
C VAL A 237 -10.02 -9.78 -5.43
N ALA A 238 -10.71 -9.74 -6.58
CA ALA A 238 -10.94 -10.94 -7.40
C ALA A 238 -9.64 -11.57 -7.89
N ILE A 239 -8.69 -10.75 -8.38
CA ILE A 239 -7.35 -11.20 -8.77
C ILE A 239 -6.62 -11.82 -7.57
N VAL A 240 -6.69 -11.20 -6.39
CA VAL A 240 -6.09 -11.76 -5.17
C VAL A 240 -6.69 -13.12 -4.79
N GLN A 241 -8.01 -13.30 -4.96
CA GLN A 241 -8.67 -14.59 -4.70
C GLN A 241 -8.21 -15.67 -5.70
N GLU A 242 -8.04 -15.33 -6.98
CA GLU A 242 -7.45 -16.23 -7.97
C GLU A 242 -6.01 -16.63 -7.59
N LEU A 243 -5.17 -15.64 -7.23
CA LEU A 243 -3.78 -15.88 -6.82
C LEU A 243 -3.70 -16.76 -5.57
N TYR A 244 -4.56 -16.50 -4.59
CA TYR A 244 -4.69 -17.35 -3.41
C TYR A 244 -5.07 -18.79 -3.80
N THR A 245 -6.05 -18.94 -4.70
CA THR A 245 -6.52 -20.25 -5.17
C THR A 245 -5.41 -21.02 -5.85
N ALA A 246 -4.62 -20.35 -6.69
CA ALA A 246 -3.44 -20.94 -7.33
C ALA A 246 -2.40 -21.41 -6.30
N LEU A 247 -2.20 -20.66 -5.20
CA LEU A 247 -1.27 -21.03 -4.13
C LEU A 247 -1.76 -22.15 -3.21
N LYS A 248 -3.06 -22.19 -2.90
CA LYS A 248 -3.64 -23.07 -1.87
C LYS A 248 -4.44 -24.23 -2.44
N GLY A 249 -4.66 -24.27 -3.75
CA GLY A 249 -5.50 -25.26 -4.44
C GLY A 249 -7.00 -25.15 -4.11
N THR A 250 -7.40 -24.16 -3.32
CA THR A 250 -8.78 -23.95 -2.87
C THR A 250 -9.12 -22.48 -2.83
N THR A 251 -10.36 -22.14 -3.19
CA THR A 251 -10.83 -20.75 -3.21
C THR A 251 -11.05 -20.22 -1.81
N TYR A 252 -10.50 -19.04 -1.50
CA TYR A 252 -10.81 -18.36 -0.25
C TYR A 252 -12.26 -17.87 -0.26
N PRO A 253 -13.10 -18.18 0.74
CA PRO A 253 -14.50 -17.79 0.73
C PRO A 253 -14.64 -16.27 0.91
N LEU A 254 -15.12 -15.59 -0.15
CA LEU A 254 -15.54 -14.19 -0.12
C LEU A 254 -16.99 -14.11 -0.62
N PRO A 255 -17.98 -14.35 0.27
CA PRO A 255 -19.37 -14.63 -0.15
C PRO A 255 -20.03 -13.52 -0.96
N SER A 256 -19.65 -12.26 -0.71
CA SER A 256 -20.20 -11.08 -1.36
C SER A 256 -19.40 -10.61 -2.57
N LEU A 257 -18.28 -11.27 -2.92
CA LEU A 257 -17.45 -10.87 -4.05
C LEU A 257 -18.13 -11.27 -5.37
N PRO A 258 -18.44 -10.33 -6.28
CA PRO A 258 -18.97 -10.68 -7.58
C PRO A 258 -17.97 -11.45 -8.45
N PRO A 259 -18.46 -12.27 -9.39
CA PRO A 259 -17.60 -12.85 -10.42
C PRO A 259 -16.78 -11.76 -11.12
N ARG A 260 -15.50 -12.05 -11.38
CA ARG A 260 -14.59 -11.12 -12.05
C ARG A 260 -15.17 -10.56 -13.35
N GLU A 261 -15.79 -11.44 -14.14
CA GLU A 261 -16.37 -11.10 -15.45
C GLU A 261 -17.43 -9.99 -15.35
N GLU A 262 -18.27 -10.01 -14.30
CA GLU A 262 -19.28 -8.97 -14.07
C GLU A 262 -18.63 -7.65 -13.61
N ILE A 263 -17.57 -7.71 -12.81
CA ILE A 263 -16.80 -6.52 -12.41
C ILE A 263 -16.15 -5.87 -13.65
N GLU A 264 -15.53 -6.67 -14.51
CA GLU A 264 -14.89 -6.20 -15.75
C GLU A 264 -15.90 -5.61 -16.73
N LYS A 265 -17.08 -6.24 -16.84
CA LYS A 265 -18.20 -5.72 -17.64
C LYS A 265 -18.67 -4.35 -17.15
N LEU A 266 -18.84 -4.15 -15.84
CA LEU A 266 -19.19 -2.84 -15.26
C LEU A 266 -18.11 -1.78 -15.55
N ILE A 267 -16.82 -2.15 -15.45
CA ILE A 267 -15.71 -1.25 -15.80
C ILE A 267 -15.81 -0.82 -17.27
N GLU A 268 -16.10 -1.75 -18.19
CA GLU A 268 -16.22 -1.44 -19.61
C GLU A 268 -17.43 -0.54 -19.92
N ILE A 269 -18.60 -0.84 -19.34
CA ILE A 269 -19.82 -0.05 -19.53
C ILE A 269 -19.58 1.43 -19.20
N HIS A 270 -18.89 1.70 -18.10
CA HIS A 270 -18.62 3.05 -17.60
C HIS A 270 -17.28 3.63 -18.05
N ARG A 271 -16.53 2.94 -18.93
CA ARG A 271 -15.20 3.39 -19.38
C ARG A 271 -15.21 4.78 -20.02
N LYS A 272 -16.29 5.12 -20.73
CA LYS A 272 -16.47 6.44 -21.37
C LYS A 272 -16.61 7.56 -20.33
N ASP A 273 -17.15 7.25 -19.16
CA ASP A 273 -17.42 8.20 -18.07
C ASP A 273 -16.18 8.39 -17.17
N MET A 274 -15.17 7.51 -17.32
CA MET A 274 -13.91 7.56 -16.58
C MET A 274 -12.93 8.59 -17.15
N ARG A 275 -12.28 9.32 -16.25
CA ARG A 275 -11.20 10.26 -16.53
C ARG A 275 -9.90 9.55 -16.96
N PRO A 276 -8.97 10.25 -17.65
CA PRO A 276 -7.73 9.63 -18.11
C PRO A 276 -6.86 9.02 -16.99
N ASP A 277 -6.80 9.64 -15.81
CA ASP A 277 -6.05 9.14 -14.66
C ASP A 277 -6.64 7.83 -14.10
N GLN A 278 -7.97 7.69 -14.16
CA GLN A 278 -8.68 6.48 -13.75
C GLN A 278 -8.38 5.31 -14.70
N ARG A 279 -8.33 5.55 -16.02
CA ARG A 279 -7.96 4.53 -17.00
C ARG A 279 -6.52 4.02 -16.83
N LYS A 280 -5.60 4.89 -16.40
CA LYS A 280 -4.23 4.48 -16.05
C LYS A 280 -4.21 3.52 -14.85
N HIS A 281 -5.15 3.66 -13.91
CA HIS A 281 -5.27 2.77 -12.76
C HIS A 281 -5.61 1.34 -13.20
N ASP A 282 -6.54 1.16 -14.15
CA ASP A 282 -6.87 -0.17 -14.69
C ASP A 282 -5.62 -0.86 -15.29
N ALA A 283 -4.85 -0.14 -16.10
CA ALA A 283 -3.58 -0.66 -16.64
C ALA A 283 -2.57 -1.06 -15.55
N MET A 284 -2.51 -0.29 -14.46
CA MET A 284 -1.68 -0.62 -13.29
C MET A 284 -2.13 -1.94 -12.63
N ILE A 285 -3.44 -2.18 -12.47
CA ILE A 285 -3.99 -3.43 -11.94
C ILE A 285 -3.58 -4.62 -12.81
N ARG A 286 -3.68 -4.50 -14.14
CA ARG A 286 -3.28 -5.57 -15.08
C ARG A 286 -1.79 -5.86 -15.03
N THR A 287 -0.97 -4.82 -14.89
CA THR A 287 0.47 -5.00 -14.71
C THR A 287 0.79 -5.69 -13.39
N ALA A 288 0.10 -5.34 -12.31
CA ALA A 288 0.23 -6.02 -11.03
C ALA A 288 -0.20 -7.48 -11.10
N GLU A 289 -1.35 -7.77 -11.73
CA GLU A 289 -1.81 -9.13 -11.99
C GLU A 289 -0.73 -9.97 -12.70
N LYS A 290 -0.18 -9.46 -13.81
CA LYS A 290 0.85 -10.16 -14.58
C LYS A 290 2.10 -10.46 -13.75
N LYS A 291 2.60 -9.45 -13.01
CA LYS A 291 3.79 -9.60 -12.16
C LYS A 291 3.56 -10.60 -11.02
N LEU A 292 2.39 -10.53 -10.39
CA LEU A 292 2.03 -11.42 -9.29
C LEU A 292 1.81 -12.86 -9.77
N LYS A 293 1.18 -13.07 -10.93
CA LYS A 293 1.06 -14.41 -11.53
C LYS A 293 2.44 -15.01 -11.85
N ALA A 294 3.39 -14.22 -12.32
CA ALA A 294 4.78 -14.67 -12.52
C ALA A 294 5.53 -14.93 -11.20
N ALA A 295 5.07 -14.34 -10.10
CA ALA A 295 5.65 -14.49 -8.77
C ALA A 295 5.09 -15.68 -7.98
N LEU A 296 3.99 -16.31 -8.41
CA LEU A 296 3.54 -17.57 -7.81
C LEU A 296 4.51 -18.71 -8.17
#